data_AF-A0A369WSN1-F1
#
_entry.id   AF-A0A369WSN1-F1
#
_cell.length_a   1.000
_cell.length_b   1.000
_cell.length_c   1.000
_cell.angle_alpha   90.00
_cell.angle_beta   90.00
_cell.angle_gamma   90.00
#
_symmetry.space_group_name_H-M   'P 1'
#
loop_
_entity.id
_entity.type
_entity.pdbx_description
1 polymer ?
#
loop_
_entity_poly.entity_id
_entity_poly.type
_entity_poly.pdbx_seq_one_letter_code
_entity_poly.pdbx_strand_id
1 'polypeptide(L)'
;MNLASKPYVKLLTWVWWALVAMTLISALVAESIDPTASVVLAISVVIAIKGRLVVDWLMGMKSAPMVFRQLMLAYFYVVPLLIALALIFPDTVQRLTTL
;
A
#
# COMPACT_ATOMS: atom_id res chain seq x y z
N MET A 1 4.90 -28.64 -16.57
CA MET A 1 6.27 -28.09 -16.56
C MET A 1 6.47 -27.36 -15.24
N ASN A 2 7.17 -27.99 -14.30
CA ASN A 2 7.25 -27.61 -12.89
C ASN A 2 8.52 -26.75 -12.68
N LEU A 3 8.36 -25.42 -12.60
CA LEU A 3 9.47 -24.47 -12.55
C LEU A 3 9.30 -23.44 -11.42
N ALA A 4 8.83 -23.87 -10.25
CA ALA A 4 9.07 -23.12 -9.01
C ALA A 4 10.55 -23.26 -8.66
N SER A 5 11.40 -22.46 -9.30
CA SER A 5 12.82 -22.39 -8.96
C SER A 5 12.92 -22.01 -7.48
N LYS A 6 13.49 -22.92 -6.68
CA LYS A 6 13.71 -22.80 -5.22
C LYS A 6 14.06 -21.37 -4.71
N PRO A 7 14.88 -20.54 -5.40
CA PRO A 7 15.15 -19.17 -4.95
C PRO A 7 13.95 -18.22 -4.98
N TYR A 8 13.01 -18.35 -5.93
CA TYR A 8 11.84 -17.46 -6.03
C TYR A 8 10.86 -17.67 -4.89
N VAL A 9 10.64 -18.93 -4.48
CA VAL A 9 9.74 -19.27 -3.37
C VAL A 9 10.29 -18.70 -2.06
N LYS A 10 11.61 -18.81 -1.81
CA LYS A 10 12.25 -18.22 -0.62
C LYS A 10 12.07 -16.71 -0.57
N LEU A 11 12.26 -16.02 -1.69
CA LEU A 11 12.11 -14.56 -1.75
C LEU A 11 10.65 -14.14 -1.52
N LEU A 12 9.69 -14.88 -2.07
CA LEU A 12 8.27 -14.66 -1.86
C LEU A 12 7.87 -14.87 -0.39
N THR A 13 8.39 -15.91 0.27
CA THR A 13 8.16 -16.16 1.70
C THR A 13 8.73 -15.03 2.56
N TRP A 14 9.88 -14.47 2.21
CA TRP A 14 10.45 -13.31 2.90
C TRP A 14 9.63 -12.04 2.72
N VAL A 15 9.18 -11.77 1.49
CA VAL A 15 8.27 -10.64 1.20
C VAL A 15 6.97 -10.79 1.98
N TRP A 16 6.42 -12.00 2.02
CA TRP A 16 5.21 -12.29 2.79
C TRP A 16 5.42 -12.02 4.28
N TRP A 17 6.51 -12.51 4.88
CA TRP A 17 6.84 -12.23 6.28
C TRP A 17 7.04 -10.74 6.56
N ALA A 18 7.69 -10.02 5.65
CA ALA A 18 7.84 -8.57 5.76
C ALA A 18 6.49 -7.86 5.74
N LEU A 19 5.55 -8.28 4.88
CA LEU A 19 4.19 -7.72 4.83
C LEU A 19 3.41 -8.00 6.12
N VAL A 20 3.53 -9.19 6.69
CA VAL A 20 2.89 -9.55 7.96
C VAL A 20 3.45 -8.69 9.10
N ALA A 21 4.78 -8.59 9.23
CA ALA A 21 5.43 -7.78 10.24
C ALA A 21 5.03 -6.29 10.12
N MET A 22 5.06 -5.76 8.90
CA MET A 22 4.68 -4.36 8.64
C MET A 22 3.18 -4.11 8.90
N THR A 23 2.33 -5.13 8.89
CA THR A 23 0.90 -5.03 9.22
C THR A 23 0.67 -5.07 10.73
N LEU A 24 1.36 -5.95 11.44
CA LEU A 24 1.35 -5.97 12.90
C LEU A 24 1.86 -4.64 13.49
N ILE A 25 2.99 -4.14 12.99
CA ILE A 25 3.54 -2.85 13.44
C ILE A 25 2.56 -1.72 13.17
N SER A 26 1.97 -1.67 11.97
CA SER A 26 0.99 -0.63 11.63
C SER A 26 -0.27 -0.69 12.51
N ALA A 27 -0.74 -1.88 12.88
CA ALA A 27 -1.91 -2.04 13.74
C ALA A 27 -1.63 -1.55 15.16
N LEU A 28 -0.48 -1.92 15.73
CA LEU A 28 -0.05 -1.46 17.06
C LEU A 28 0.13 0.06 17.11
N VAL A 29 0.70 0.64 16.05
CA VAL A 29 0.88 2.09 15.92
C VAL A 29 -0.46 2.81 15.79
N ALA A 30 -1.41 2.25 15.05
CA ALA A 30 -2.73 2.88 14.85
C ALA A 30 -3.56 2.97 16.14
N GLU A 31 -3.39 2.03 17.08
CA GLU A 31 -4.10 2.05 18.36
C GLU A 31 -3.52 3.09 19.34
N SER A 32 -2.25 3.46 19.17
CA SER A 32 -1.50 4.25 20.14
C SER A 32 -1.42 5.74 19.79
N ILE A 33 -1.89 6.16 18.61
CA ILE A 33 -1.70 7.53 18.12
C ILE A 33 -3.01 8.15 17.68
N ASP A 34 -3.34 9.31 18.25
CA ASP A 34 -4.46 10.13 17.80
C ASP A 34 -4.28 10.55 16.33
N PRO A 35 -5.35 10.51 15.51
CA PRO A 35 -5.29 10.80 14.08
C PRO A 35 -4.89 12.26 13.83
N THR A 36 -3.58 12.50 13.78
CA THR A 36 -2.95 13.76 13.41
C THR A 36 -2.57 13.72 11.93
N ALA A 37 -2.52 14.87 11.25
CA ALA A 37 -2.14 14.96 9.83
C ALA A 37 -0.83 14.21 9.48
N SER A 38 0.14 14.21 10.39
CA SER A 38 1.41 13.47 10.26
C SER A 38 1.21 11.94 10.24
N VAL A 39 0.27 11.43 11.03
CA VAL A 39 -0.06 10.00 11.13
C VAL A 39 -0.75 9.52 9.86
N VAL A 40 -1.68 10.31 9.34
CA VAL A 40 -2.35 10.04 8.07
C VAL A 40 -1.34 9.96 6.92
N LEU A 41 -0.39 10.88 6.88
CA LEU A 41 0.71 10.86 5.90
C LEU A 41 1.57 9.59 6.06
N ALA A 42 1.97 9.26 7.28
CA ALA A 42 2.78 8.08 7.57
C ALA A 42 2.07 6.77 7.14
N ILE A 43 0.79 6.62 7.49
CA ILE A 43 -0.02 5.46 7.10
C ILE A 43 -0.16 5.38 5.58
N SER A 44 -0.39 6.51 4.90
CA SER A 44 -0.51 6.55 3.44
C SER A 44 0.78 6.11 2.74
N VAL A 45 1.94 6.52 3.27
CA VAL A 45 3.25 6.06 2.79
C VAL A 45 3.44 4.55 3.03
N VAL A 46 3.07 4.05 4.20
CA VAL A 46 3.11 2.61 4.53
C VAL A 46 2.26 1.79 3.57
N ILE A 47 1.03 2.25 3.27
CA ILE A 47 0.13 1.59 2.31
C ILE A 47 0.75 1.58 0.91
N ALA A 48 1.32 2.69 0.45
CA ALA A 48 1.96 2.77 -0.86
C ALA A 48 3.16 1.81 -0.98
N ILE A 49 4.00 1.73 0.06
CA ILE A 49 5.16 0.81 0.10
C ILE A 49 4.70 -0.65 0.07
N LYS A 50 3.70 -1.01 0.90
CA LYS A 50 3.11 -2.36 0.90
C LYS A 50 2.52 -2.71 -0.45
N GLY A 51 1.76 -1.79 -1.04
CA GLY A 51 1.13 -1.95 -2.35
C GLY A 51 2.17 -2.26 -3.44
N ARG A 52 3.30 -1.55 -3.44
CA ARG A 52 4.41 -1.81 -4.37
C ARG A 52 5.01 -3.21 -4.17
N LEU A 53 5.25 -3.62 -2.93
CA LEU A 53 5.75 -4.96 -2.62
C LEU A 53 4.80 -6.06 -3.09
N VAL A 54 3.49 -5.88 -2.90
CA VAL A 54 2.47 -6.85 -3.34
C VAL A 54 2.43 -6.93 -4.87
N VAL A 55 2.41 -5.79 -5.55
CA VAL A 55 2.40 -5.67 -7.01
C VAL A 55 3.63 -6.33 -7.63
N ASP A 56 4.82 -6.01 -7.13
CA ASP A 56 6.07 -6.45 -7.75
C ASP A 56 6.41 -7.93 -7.44
N TRP A 57 6.06 -8.43 -6.25
CA TRP A 57 6.51 -9.76 -5.80
C TRP A 57 5.39 -10.80 -5.63
N LEU A 58 4.19 -10.40 -5.22
CA LEU A 58 3.09 -11.32 -4.90
C LEU A 58 2.13 -11.53 -6.07
N MET A 59 1.83 -10.48 -6.83
CA MET A 59 0.96 -10.56 -8.01
C MET A 59 1.65 -11.18 -9.23
N GLY A 60 2.94 -11.49 -9.15
CA GLY A 60 3.64 -12.20 -10.23
C GLY A 60 3.68 -11.46 -11.56
N MET A 61 3.49 -10.13 -11.56
CA MET A 61 3.37 -9.29 -12.76
C MET A 61 4.64 -9.17 -13.61
N LYS A 62 5.66 -9.99 -13.33
CA LYS A 62 6.88 -10.06 -14.13
C LYS A 62 6.63 -10.52 -15.56
N SER A 63 5.52 -11.22 -15.81
CA SER A 63 5.05 -11.65 -17.14
C SER A 63 3.87 -10.82 -17.67
N ALA A 64 3.37 -9.83 -16.92
CA ALA A 64 2.22 -9.04 -17.31
C ALA A 64 2.63 -7.80 -18.14
N PRO A 65 1.76 -7.30 -19.06
CA PRO A 65 2.05 -6.11 -19.84
C PRO A 65 2.33 -4.90 -18.92
N MET A 66 3.36 -4.12 -19.27
CA MET A 66 3.85 -3.00 -18.45
C MET A 66 2.77 -1.98 -18.07
N VAL A 67 1.74 -1.82 -18.92
CA VAL A 67 0.58 -0.96 -18.69
C VAL A 67 -0.22 -1.39 -17.46
N PHE A 68 -0.50 -2.68 -17.29
CA PHE A 68 -1.25 -3.17 -16.12
C PHE A 68 -0.47 -3.02 -14.83
N ARG A 69 0.85 -3.21 -14.89
CA ARG A 69 1.74 -2.98 -13.74
C ARG A 69 1.74 -1.51 -13.33
N GLN A 70 1.81 -0.59 -14.29
CA GLN A 70 1.73 0.86 -14.02
C GLN A 70 0.35 1.27 -13.50
N LEU A 71 -0.74 0.69 -14.04
CA LEU A 71 -2.10 0.98 -13.57
C LEU A 71 -2.31 0.52 -12.13
N MET A 72 -1.86 -0.68 -11.78
CA MET A 72 -1.93 -1.20 -10.42
C MET A 72 -1.09 -0.36 -9.45
N LEU A 73 0.13 0.02 -9.84
CA LEU A 73 0.96 0.92 -9.04
C LEU A 73 0.29 2.28 -8.85
N ALA A 74 -0.21 2.88 -9.94
CA ALA A 74 -0.89 4.16 -9.89
C ALA A 74 -2.08 4.12 -8.92
N TYR A 75 -2.89 3.06 -8.94
CA TYR A 75 -3.97 2.89 -7.97
C TYR A 75 -3.48 2.92 -6.51
N PHE A 76 -2.42 2.17 -6.21
CA PHE A 76 -1.83 2.12 -4.86
C PHE A 76 -1.15 3.42 -4.39
N TYR A 77 -0.85 4.36 -5.30
CA TYR A 77 -0.32 5.68 -4.95
C TYR A 77 -1.41 6.76 -4.93
N VAL A 78 -2.28 6.77 -5.94
CA VAL A 78 -3.32 7.79 -6.11
C VAL A 78 -4.37 7.68 -5.01
N VAL A 79 -4.81 6.48 -4.67
CA VAL A 79 -5.86 6.30 -3.66
C VAL A 79 -5.41 6.76 -2.27
N PRO A 80 -4.26 6.33 -1.72
CA PRO A 80 -3.80 6.83 -0.42
C PRO A 80 -3.51 8.33 -0.43
N LEU A 81 -3.04 8.87 -1.55
CA LEU A 81 -2.83 10.31 -1.69
C LEU A 81 -4.14 11.09 -1.60
N LEU A 82 -5.20 10.63 -2.29
CA LEU A 82 -6.52 11.25 -2.21
C LEU A 82 -7.11 11.14 -0.80
N ILE A 83 -6.96 9.99 -0.14
CA ILE A 83 -7.39 9.80 1.25
C ILE A 83 -6.64 10.76 2.18
N ALA A 84 -5.32 10.87 2.03
CA ALA A 84 -4.51 11.78 2.83
C ALA A 84 -4.96 13.24 2.63
N LEU A 85 -5.16 13.66 1.38
CA LEU A 85 -5.62 15.01 1.06
C LEU A 85 -6.99 15.28 1.68
N ALA A 86 -7.91 14.31 1.60
CA ALA A 86 -9.25 14.45 2.14
C ALA A 86 -9.27 14.59 3.67
N LEU A 87 -8.39 13.84 4.36
CA LEU A 87 -8.29 13.86 5.82
C LEU A 87 -7.50 15.07 6.35
N ILE A 88 -6.56 15.60 5.57
CA ILE A 88 -5.78 16.80 5.94
C ILE A 88 -6.60 18.10 5.71
N PHE A 89 -7.51 18.11 4.72
CA PHE A 89 -8.35 19.27 4.39
C PHE A 89 -9.85 18.98 4.56
N PRO A 90 -10.30 18.61 5.78
CA PRO A 90 -11.67 18.17 6.01
C PRO A 90 -12.72 19.25 5.67
N ASP A 91 -12.43 20.53 5.93
CA ASP A 91 -13.35 21.64 5.63
C ASP A 91 -13.60 21.81 4.13
N THR A 92 -12.60 21.51 3.30
CA THR A 92 -12.72 21.62 1.83
C THR A 92 -13.54 20.46 1.29
N VAL A 93 -13.34 19.26 1.83
CA VAL A 93 -14.13 18.07 1.46
C VAL A 93 -15.58 18.23 1.90
N GLN A 94 -15.83 18.67 3.14
CA GLN A 94 -17.18 18.90 3.65
C GLN A 94 -17.95 19.89 2.78
N ARG A 95 -17.33 20.99 2.37
CA ARG A 95 -17.97 21.98 1.48
C ARG A 95 -18.29 21.43 0.08
N LEU A 96 -17.53 20.47 -0.41
CA LEU A 96 -17.76 19.82 -1.71
C LEU A 96 -18.84 18.73 -1.64
N THR A 97 -19.02 18.08 -0.48
CA THR A 97 -20.01 17.01 -0.29
C THR A 97 -21.32 17.45 0.33
N THR A 98 -21.41 18.63 0.95
CA THR A 98 -22.70 19.25 1.31
C THR A 98 -23.32 19.90 0.07
N LEU A 99 -23.93 19.09 -0.78
CA LEU A 99 -25.00 19.47 -1.70
C LEU A 99 -26.35 19.16 -1.07
#